data_AF-A0A928TC56-F1
#
_entry.id   AF-A0A928TC56-F1
#
_cell.length_a   1.000
_cell.length_b   1.000
_cell.length_c   1.000
_cell.angle_alpha   90.00
_cell.angle_beta   90.00
_cell.angle_gamma   90.00
#
_symmetry.space_group_name_H-M   'P 1'
#
loop_
_entity.id
_entity.type
_entity.pdbx_description
1 polymer ?
#
loop_
_entity_poly.entity_id
_entity_poly.type
_entity_poly.pdbx_seq_one_letter_code
_entity_poly.pdbx_strand_id
1 'polypeptide(L)'
;MKRLVWMMCLVAAVLCPAVGAGAVEKKKATAKKAPVKKPEAKQAAEAPEEVRKAVETTPAPETARGQAMPKGDTKPATPAGGDPPTAEPEVKPAAVSSMETGELADYDAQPEAVKKVIQTALGLTKRNLTYLFASHDPGKGGMDCSGAVYRVLMDEKVAGVPRQSDEMCGWVQRKGAFVRTEGVTRLEDDRFAKLAPGDLLFWSRKGGVEPGRVIPVTHVMLYLGRRASDGRPVIYGSSDGRSYAGQKRCGVSVFDFSLPKADDPKVEFYGYGSIPGVVRALPPRTSAPAPAPATRGVRD
;
A
#
# COMPACT_ATOMS: atom_id res chain seq x y z
N MET A 1 -2.63 20.80 59.75
CA MET A 1 -1.37 21.56 59.56
C MET A 1 -1.05 21.51 58.06
N LYS A 2 -1.35 22.59 57.31
CA LYS A 2 -0.37 23.46 56.57
C LYS A 2 0.47 22.65 55.55
N ARG A 3 0.50 22.87 54.22
CA ARG A 3 0.16 23.93 53.22
C ARG A 3 0.23 23.22 51.84
N LEU A 4 -0.72 23.24 50.90
CA LEU A 4 -1.12 24.29 49.94
C LEU A 4 0.00 25.24 49.48
N VAL A 5 0.57 24.99 48.29
CA VAL A 5 1.23 26.02 47.48
C VAL A 5 0.67 25.94 46.05
N TRP A 6 -0.22 26.88 45.80
CA TRP A 6 -0.61 27.41 44.50
C TRP A 6 0.53 28.32 44.02
N MET A 7 0.89 28.28 42.73
CA MET A 7 1.57 29.43 42.13
C MET A 7 1.11 29.63 40.69
N MET A 8 0.50 30.78 40.50
CA MET A 8 -0.16 31.31 39.32
C MET A 8 0.82 31.77 38.24
N CYS A 9 0.29 31.79 37.01
CA CYS A 9 0.40 32.82 35.97
C CYS A 9 1.77 33.48 35.70
N LEU A 10 2.23 33.29 34.46
CA LEU A 10 2.79 34.39 33.68
C LEU A 10 2.16 34.39 32.29
N VAL A 11 1.23 35.33 32.10
CA VAL A 11 0.69 35.78 30.82
C VAL A 11 1.65 36.86 30.32
N ALA A 12 2.31 36.63 29.20
CA ALA A 12 3.04 37.67 28.47
C ALA A 12 2.30 37.93 27.16
N ALA A 13 1.48 38.97 27.17
CA ALA A 13 0.92 39.58 25.97
C ALA A 13 2.03 40.39 25.28
N VAL A 14 2.31 40.09 24.01
CA VAL A 14 3.16 40.93 23.16
C VAL A 14 2.28 41.54 22.07
N LEU A 15 2.43 42.86 21.96
CA LEU A 15 1.65 43.79 21.16
C LEU A 15 1.74 43.54 19.64
N CYS A 16 0.62 43.77 18.97
CA CYS A 16 0.54 44.13 17.54
C CYS A 16 1.29 45.44 17.25
N PRO A 17 1.76 45.60 16.01
CA PRO A 17 1.36 46.80 15.27
C PRO A 17 0.66 46.47 13.95
N ALA A 18 -0.39 47.23 13.69
CA ALA A 18 -1.16 47.28 12.46
C ALA A 18 -0.47 48.15 11.41
N VAL A 19 -0.25 47.62 10.20
CA VAL A 19 -0.03 48.33 8.92
C VAL A 19 -0.34 47.30 7.82
N GLY A 20 -1.10 47.52 6.76
CA GLY A 20 -1.78 48.70 6.25
C GLY A 20 -2.79 48.24 5.19
N ALA A 21 -3.81 49.06 4.98
CA ALA A 21 -4.84 48.86 3.98
C ALA A 21 -4.25 49.03 2.57
N GLY A 22 -4.43 48.02 1.72
CA GLY A 22 -4.16 48.06 0.28
C GLY A 22 -5.45 47.78 -0.49
N ALA A 23 -5.89 48.78 -1.24
CA ALA A 23 -7.13 48.81 -1.98
C ALA A 23 -7.19 47.83 -3.16
N VAL A 24 -8.34 47.18 -3.31
CA VAL A 24 -9.20 47.11 -4.50
C VAL A 24 -8.52 46.97 -5.88
N GLU A 25 -8.66 45.79 -6.50
CA GLU A 25 -8.96 45.72 -7.94
C GLU A 25 -9.95 44.58 -8.24
N LYS A 26 -11.21 44.96 -8.46
CA LYS A 26 -12.28 44.08 -8.94
C LYS A 26 -12.13 43.90 -10.46
N LYS A 27 -11.55 42.78 -10.92
CA LYS A 27 -11.69 42.37 -12.32
C LYS A 27 -12.96 41.52 -12.50
N LYS A 28 -13.93 42.18 -13.11
CA LYS A 28 -15.23 41.69 -13.58
C LYS A 28 -14.99 40.74 -14.78
N ALA A 29 -15.04 39.43 -14.56
CA ALA A 29 -15.04 38.44 -15.63
C ALA A 29 -16.49 38.11 -16.01
N THR A 30 -16.89 38.63 -17.15
CA THR A 30 -18.22 38.51 -17.74
C THR A 30 -18.43 37.09 -18.26
N ALA A 31 -19.41 36.38 -17.68
CA ALA A 31 -19.90 35.11 -18.18
C ALA A 31 -20.57 35.28 -19.55
N LYS A 32 -19.99 34.69 -20.60
CA LYS A 32 -20.67 34.45 -21.88
C LYS A 32 -21.26 33.03 -21.85
N LYS A 33 -22.59 32.97 -21.76
CA LYS A 33 -23.40 31.79 -22.07
C LYS A 33 -23.12 31.34 -23.51
N ALA A 34 -22.68 30.10 -23.68
CA ALA A 34 -22.75 29.39 -24.96
C ALA A 34 -23.97 28.43 -24.94
N PRO A 35 -24.65 28.26 -26.07
CA PRO A 35 -25.95 27.59 -26.13
C PRO A 35 -25.86 26.06 -26.05
N VAL A 36 -26.88 25.52 -25.38
CA VAL A 36 -27.25 24.11 -25.26
C VAL A 36 -27.38 23.46 -26.64
N LYS A 37 -26.65 22.38 -26.89
CA LYS A 37 -27.01 21.37 -27.91
C LYS A 37 -27.29 20.04 -27.23
N LYS A 38 -28.57 19.67 -27.33
CA LYS A 38 -29.20 18.38 -27.03
C LYS A 38 -28.81 17.37 -28.11
N PRO A 39 -28.46 16.13 -27.75
CA PRO A 39 -28.79 14.95 -28.55
C PRO A 39 -29.70 14.06 -27.70
N GLU A 40 -31.01 14.11 -27.91
CA GLU A 40 -31.77 13.07 -28.63
C GLU A 40 -31.36 11.64 -28.26
N ALA A 41 -32.16 11.08 -27.36
CA ALA A 41 -32.23 9.67 -27.08
C ALA A 41 -32.85 8.94 -28.28
N LYS A 42 -32.21 7.85 -28.72
CA LYS A 42 -32.86 6.77 -29.47
C LYS A 42 -32.65 5.48 -28.70
N GLN A 43 -33.71 5.02 -28.07
CA GLN A 43 -33.93 3.63 -27.74
C GLN A 43 -34.14 2.85 -29.04
N ALA A 44 -33.50 1.69 -29.16
CA ALA A 44 -34.02 0.56 -29.90
C ALA A 44 -33.53 -0.70 -29.19
N ALA A 45 -34.47 -1.39 -28.57
CA ALA A 45 -34.36 -2.78 -28.16
C ALA A 45 -34.44 -3.67 -29.40
N GLU A 46 -33.72 -4.79 -29.40
CA GLU A 46 -34.25 -6.12 -29.77
C GLU A 46 -33.14 -7.18 -29.63
N ALA A 47 -33.41 -8.17 -28.77
CA ALA A 47 -32.87 -9.51 -28.88
C ALA A 47 -33.74 -10.30 -29.89
N PRO A 48 -33.28 -11.48 -30.37
CA PRO A 48 -33.94 -12.68 -29.85
C PRO A 48 -33.05 -13.90 -29.58
N GLU A 49 -33.58 -14.71 -28.66
CA GLU A 49 -33.43 -16.16 -28.38
C GLU A 49 -33.16 -17.04 -29.63
N GLU A 50 -32.21 -17.98 -29.54
CA GLU A 50 -32.34 -19.39 -29.10
C GLU A 50 -32.70 -20.37 -30.24
N VAL A 51 -31.73 -21.19 -30.68
CA VAL A 51 -32.00 -22.58 -31.09
C VAL A 51 -30.88 -23.50 -30.60
N ARG A 52 -31.34 -24.54 -29.92
CA ARG A 52 -30.66 -25.65 -29.26
C ARG A 52 -30.12 -26.67 -30.27
N LYS A 53 -29.00 -27.33 -29.95
CA LYS A 53 -28.96 -28.80 -29.84
C LYS A 53 -27.67 -29.29 -29.17
N ALA A 54 -27.89 -30.18 -28.20
CA ALA A 54 -26.92 -30.96 -27.46
C ALA A 54 -26.24 -32.03 -28.33
N VAL A 55 -25.13 -32.60 -27.84
CA VAL A 55 -25.00 -34.05 -27.52
C VAL A 55 -23.53 -34.43 -27.20
N GLU A 56 -23.37 -35.13 -26.06
CA GLU A 56 -22.37 -36.18 -25.67
C GLU A 56 -20.86 -35.89 -25.60
N THR A 57 -20.27 -35.84 -24.39
CA THR A 57 -19.65 -36.91 -23.55
C THR A 57 -18.14 -37.11 -23.77
N THR A 58 -17.39 -36.75 -22.71
CA THR A 58 -16.18 -37.35 -22.07
C THR A 58 -15.62 -38.66 -22.70
N PRO A 59 -14.29 -38.97 -22.64
CA PRO A 59 -13.45 -38.78 -21.46
C PRO A 59 -11.94 -38.46 -21.61
N ALA A 60 -11.35 -38.21 -20.45
CA ALA A 60 -9.92 -38.07 -20.15
C ALA A 60 -9.08 -39.31 -20.49
N PRO A 61 -7.73 -39.19 -20.48
CA PRO A 61 -6.87 -40.33 -20.20
C PRO A 61 -6.07 -40.16 -18.89
N GLU A 62 -6.22 -41.17 -18.04
CA GLU A 62 -5.27 -41.57 -17.01
C GLU A 62 -4.04 -42.24 -17.63
N THR A 63 -2.88 -41.97 -17.04
CA THR A 63 -1.77 -42.88 -16.70
C THR A 63 -1.23 -43.85 -17.77
N ALA A 64 0.01 -43.62 -18.22
CA ALA A 64 0.88 -44.68 -18.71
C ALA A 64 2.31 -44.53 -18.18
N ARG A 65 2.71 -45.58 -17.48
CA ARG A 65 3.98 -45.83 -16.80
C ARG A 65 4.92 -46.55 -17.77
N GLY A 66 6.19 -46.14 -17.78
CA GLY A 66 7.36 -47.00 -18.01
C GLY A 66 7.63 -47.47 -19.44
N GLN A 67 8.69 -46.92 -20.05
CA GLN A 67 9.52 -47.69 -20.98
C GLN A 67 11.01 -47.43 -20.68
N ALA A 68 11.71 -48.55 -20.47
CA ALA A 68 13.12 -48.65 -20.20
C ALA A 68 13.96 -48.32 -21.44
N MET A 69 15.09 -47.64 -21.24
CA MET A 69 16.12 -47.45 -22.27
C MET A 69 17.29 -48.43 -22.03
N PRO A 70 17.97 -48.87 -23.10
CA PRO A 70 18.89 -50.01 -23.08
C PRO A 70 20.28 -49.69 -22.51
N LYS A 71 20.92 -50.73 -21.96
CA LYS A 71 22.33 -50.76 -21.55
C LYS A 71 23.25 -50.73 -22.78
N GLY A 72 24.30 -49.92 -22.70
CA GLY A 72 25.48 -49.98 -23.56
C GLY A 72 26.69 -49.36 -22.86
N ASP A 73 27.60 -50.21 -22.39
CA ASP A 73 28.97 -49.87 -21.98
C ASP A 73 29.80 -49.59 -23.28
N THR A 74 30.87 -48.77 -23.39
CA THR A 74 31.95 -48.40 -22.46
C THR A 74 32.85 -47.26 -23.05
N LYS A 75 33.50 -46.49 -22.14
CA LYS A 75 34.86 -45.87 -22.20
C LYS A 75 35.06 -44.43 -22.78
N PRO A 76 36.13 -43.70 -22.37
CA PRO A 76 35.99 -42.48 -21.56
C PRO A 76 36.62 -41.23 -22.20
N ALA A 77 35.93 -40.08 -22.11
CA ALA A 77 36.51 -38.78 -22.46
C ALA A 77 36.73 -37.94 -21.19
N THR A 78 37.95 -37.41 -21.09
CA THR A 78 38.50 -36.42 -20.16
C THR A 78 37.50 -35.36 -19.69
N PRO A 79 37.53 -34.94 -18.40
CA PRO A 79 36.60 -33.94 -17.89
C PRO A 79 36.90 -32.56 -18.48
N ALA A 80 36.01 -32.09 -19.35
CA ALA A 80 35.88 -30.68 -19.70
C ALA A 80 35.41 -29.92 -18.45
N GLY A 81 35.97 -28.72 -18.26
CA GLY A 81 35.87 -27.91 -17.05
C GLY A 81 34.46 -27.81 -16.48
N GLY A 82 34.36 -28.11 -15.19
CA GLY A 82 33.16 -27.80 -14.42
C GLY A 82 32.94 -26.30 -14.42
N ASP A 83 31.72 -25.89 -14.75
CA ASP A 83 31.22 -24.56 -14.44
C ASP A 83 31.53 -24.27 -12.96
N PRO A 84 32.04 -23.06 -12.63
CA PRO A 84 32.21 -22.69 -11.24
C PRO A 84 30.83 -22.76 -10.55
N PRO A 85 30.76 -23.27 -9.30
CA PRO A 85 29.51 -23.31 -8.57
C PRO A 85 28.93 -21.89 -8.52
N THR A 86 27.75 -21.72 -9.11
CA THR A 86 26.92 -20.52 -8.94
C THR A 86 26.77 -20.30 -7.45
N ALA A 87 27.42 -19.26 -6.91
CA ALA A 87 27.35 -18.94 -5.50
C ALA A 87 25.87 -18.80 -5.10
N GLU A 88 25.42 -19.66 -4.19
CA GLU A 88 24.09 -19.54 -3.62
C GLU A 88 23.95 -18.13 -3.01
N PRO A 89 22.85 -17.42 -3.29
CA PRO A 89 22.68 -16.06 -2.78
C PRO A 89 22.73 -16.07 -1.25
N GLU A 90 23.69 -15.35 -0.69
CA GLU A 90 23.91 -15.27 0.75
C GLU A 90 22.68 -14.65 1.43
N VAL A 91 21.98 -15.46 2.22
CA VAL A 91 20.80 -15.01 2.98
C VAL A 91 21.29 -14.24 4.20
N LYS A 92 21.07 -12.92 4.20
CA LYS A 92 21.36 -12.07 5.36
C LYS A 92 20.60 -12.58 6.60
N PRO A 93 21.21 -12.59 7.79
CA PRO A 93 20.50 -12.94 9.02
C PRO A 93 19.29 -12.03 9.28
N ALA A 94 18.27 -12.58 9.93
CA ALA A 94 17.11 -11.79 10.36
C ALA A 94 17.53 -10.77 11.43
N ALA A 95 17.11 -9.53 11.23
CA ALA A 95 17.23 -8.45 12.19
C ALA A 95 15.91 -7.69 12.17
N VAL A 96 14.95 -8.11 12.99
CA VAL A 96 13.56 -7.67 12.91
C VAL A 96 13.18 -6.79 14.09
N SER A 97 12.14 -5.97 13.90
CA SER A 97 11.45 -5.27 14.96
C SER A 97 9.95 -5.49 14.85
N SER A 98 9.33 -5.54 16.02
CA SER A 98 7.88 -5.62 16.19
C SER A 98 7.42 -4.44 17.04
N MET A 99 6.12 -4.24 17.07
CA MET A 99 5.44 -3.40 18.05
C MET A 99 4.12 -4.05 18.44
N GLU A 100 3.53 -3.57 19.53
CA GLU A 100 2.17 -3.93 19.95
C GLU A 100 1.14 -2.99 19.33
N THR A 101 -0.11 -3.44 19.21
CA THR A 101 -1.19 -2.63 18.61
C THR A 101 -1.50 -1.37 19.42
N GLY A 102 -1.30 -1.39 20.74
CA GLY A 102 -1.44 -0.21 21.60
C GLY A 102 -0.37 0.86 21.37
N GLU A 103 0.69 0.55 20.64
CA GLU A 103 1.72 1.53 20.24
C GLU A 103 1.35 2.27 18.93
N LEU A 104 0.21 1.95 18.32
CA LEU A 104 -0.31 2.61 17.13
C LEU A 104 -1.43 3.57 17.51
N ALA A 105 -1.23 4.87 17.27
CA ALA A 105 -2.17 5.93 17.63
C ALA A 105 -3.55 5.77 16.97
N ASP A 106 -3.55 5.23 15.74
CA ASP A 106 -4.75 5.17 14.92
C ASP A 106 -5.50 3.83 15.06
N TYR A 107 -4.99 2.87 15.84
CA TYR A 107 -5.43 1.46 15.81
C TYR A 107 -6.87 1.25 16.30
N ASP A 108 -7.22 1.82 17.45
CA ASP A 108 -8.53 1.57 18.07
C ASP A 108 -9.70 2.08 17.23
N ALA A 109 -9.46 3.13 16.44
CA ALA A 109 -10.44 3.73 15.52
C ALA A 109 -10.60 2.96 14.20
N GLN A 110 -9.76 1.95 13.92
CA GLN A 110 -9.86 1.17 12.70
C GLN A 110 -11.04 0.18 12.75
N PRO A 111 -11.62 -0.19 11.59
CA PRO A 111 -12.58 -1.28 11.53
C PRO A 111 -11.94 -2.61 11.91
N GLU A 112 -12.76 -3.53 12.42
CA GLU A 112 -12.28 -4.85 12.86
C GLU A 112 -11.52 -5.62 11.77
N ALA A 113 -11.92 -5.49 10.50
CA ALA A 113 -11.19 -6.13 9.40
C ALA A 113 -9.75 -5.58 9.25
N VAL A 114 -9.56 -4.26 9.40
CA VAL A 114 -8.24 -3.62 9.36
C VAL A 114 -7.42 -3.98 10.60
N LYS A 115 -8.05 -4.01 11.78
CA LYS A 115 -7.39 -4.41 13.03
C LYS A 115 -6.81 -5.81 12.93
N LYS A 116 -7.55 -6.78 12.40
CA LYS A 116 -7.06 -8.16 12.22
C LYS A 116 -5.89 -8.24 11.25
N VAL A 117 -5.96 -7.54 10.11
CA VAL A 117 -4.83 -7.42 9.17
C VAL A 117 -3.57 -6.90 9.88
N ILE A 118 -3.71 -5.86 10.71
CA ILE A 118 -2.59 -5.29 11.49
C ILE A 118 -2.09 -6.28 12.56
N GLN A 119 -2.97 -6.94 13.29
CA GLN A 119 -2.61 -7.94 14.30
C GLN A 119 -1.83 -9.10 13.69
N THR A 120 -2.28 -9.63 12.56
CA THR A 120 -1.63 -10.72 11.83
C THR A 120 -0.27 -10.28 11.30
N ALA A 121 -0.16 -9.07 10.76
CA ALA A 121 1.11 -8.48 10.34
C ALA A 121 2.12 -8.41 11.51
N LEU A 122 1.71 -7.85 12.65
CA LEU A 122 2.56 -7.76 13.86
C LEU A 122 2.87 -9.12 14.48
N GLY A 123 1.98 -10.11 14.33
CA GLY A 123 2.25 -11.49 14.72
C GLY A 123 3.41 -12.10 13.93
N LEU A 124 3.50 -11.81 12.62
CA LEU A 124 4.58 -12.29 11.77
C LEU A 124 5.93 -11.65 12.09
N THR A 125 5.97 -10.38 12.53
CA THR A 125 7.23 -9.72 12.92
C THR A 125 7.87 -10.33 14.17
N LYS A 126 7.10 -11.06 14.98
CA LYS A 126 7.58 -11.75 16.19
C LYS A 126 8.28 -13.08 15.90
N ARG A 127 8.32 -13.53 14.63
CA ARG A 127 8.81 -14.85 14.23
C ARG A 127 10.27 -14.87 13.75
N ASN A 128 10.99 -13.76 13.86
CA ASN A 128 12.40 -13.64 13.46
C ASN A 128 12.68 -14.13 12.02
N LEU A 129 11.82 -13.73 11.07
CA LEU A 129 11.88 -14.19 9.68
C LEU A 129 12.78 -13.25 8.86
N THR A 130 13.70 -13.80 8.08
CA THR A 130 14.58 -13.02 7.19
C THR A 130 13.90 -12.64 5.87
N TYR A 131 14.60 -11.88 5.03
CA TYR A 131 14.19 -11.62 3.66
C TYR A 131 14.57 -12.83 2.81
N LEU A 132 13.58 -13.45 2.18
CA LEU A 132 13.80 -14.60 1.31
C LEU A 132 13.07 -14.40 -0.02
N PHE A 133 13.85 -14.21 -1.08
CA PHE A 133 13.32 -13.97 -2.42
C PHE A 133 12.34 -15.07 -2.86
N ALA A 134 11.25 -14.68 -3.54
CA ALA A 134 10.17 -15.54 -4.02
C ALA A 134 9.38 -16.30 -2.93
N SER A 135 9.68 -16.13 -1.64
CA SER A 135 8.99 -16.82 -0.56
C SER A 135 7.81 -16.02 0.01
N HIS A 136 6.74 -16.74 0.36
CA HIS A 136 5.58 -16.27 1.13
C HIS A 136 5.25 -17.24 2.28
N ASP A 137 6.14 -18.20 2.52
CA ASP A 137 5.95 -19.25 3.52
C ASP A 137 6.90 -18.97 4.69
N PRO A 138 6.37 -18.59 5.86
CA PRO A 138 7.21 -18.33 7.02
C PRO A 138 7.89 -19.60 7.56
N GLY A 139 7.44 -20.80 7.18
CA GLY A 139 8.13 -22.06 7.46
C GLY A 139 9.49 -22.18 6.78
N LYS A 140 9.73 -21.42 5.71
CA LYS A 140 11.04 -21.34 5.01
C LYS A 140 12.02 -20.38 5.67
N GLY A 141 11.70 -19.85 6.85
CA GLY A 141 12.55 -18.93 7.60
C GLY A 141 12.57 -17.48 7.09
N GLY A 142 11.86 -17.18 6.00
CA GLY A 142 11.80 -15.84 5.44
C GLY A 142 10.75 -15.67 4.35
N MET A 143 10.48 -14.41 4.01
CA MET A 143 9.54 -14.03 2.94
C MET A 143 10.07 -12.83 2.16
N ASP A 144 9.67 -12.68 0.90
CA ASP A 144 9.89 -11.46 0.14
C ASP A 144 8.85 -10.40 0.48
N CYS A 145 9.00 -9.19 -0.07
CA CYS A 145 8.11 -8.06 0.22
C CYS A 145 6.64 -8.39 -0.05
N SER A 146 6.33 -8.86 -1.24
CA SER A 146 4.98 -9.26 -1.64
C SER A 146 4.50 -10.52 -0.93
N GLY A 147 5.39 -11.45 -0.59
CA GLY A 147 5.08 -12.68 0.12
C GLY A 147 4.66 -12.44 1.55
N ALA A 148 5.30 -11.49 2.24
CA ALA A 148 4.88 -11.06 3.58
C ALA A 148 3.47 -10.46 3.58
N VAL A 149 3.18 -9.55 2.64
CA VAL A 149 1.83 -8.97 2.48
C VAL A 149 0.82 -10.04 2.09
N TYR A 150 1.15 -10.86 1.10
CA TYR A 150 0.31 -11.96 0.63
C TYR A 150 -0.09 -12.89 1.78
N ARG A 151 0.87 -13.26 2.64
CA ARG A 151 0.63 -14.13 3.78
C ARG A 151 -0.39 -13.54 4.75
N VAL A 152 -0.24 -12.26 5.11
CA VAL A 152 -1.20 -11.57 5.98
C VAL A 152 -2.60 -11.61 5.40
N LEU A 153 -2.74 -11.27 4.11
CA LEU A 153 -4.06 -11.21 3.47
C LEU A 153 -4.70 -12.60 3.30
N MET A 154 -3.89 -13.64 3.07
CA MET A 154 -4.36 -15.02 3.03
C MET A 154 -4.84 -15.52 4.39
N ASP A 155 -4.12 -15.20 5.47
CA ASP A 155 -4.51 -15.56 6.84
C ASP A 155 -5.83 -14.88 7.24
N GLU A 156 -6.04 -13.65 6.77
CA GLU A 156 -7.31 -12.92 6.91
C GLU A 156 -8.37 -13.29 5.86
N LYS A 157 -8.11 -14.33 5.05
CA LYS A 157 -9.06 -14.89 4.06
C LYS A 157 -9.55 -13.85 3.04
N VAL A 158 -8.72 -12.88 2.69
CA VAL A 158 -9.02 -11.91 1.65
C VAL A 158 -9.01 -12.62 0.30
N ALA A 159 -10.08 -12.48 -0.47
CA ALA A 159 -10.25 -13.21 -1.72
C ALA A 159 -9.50 -12.57 -2.90
N GLY A 160 -8.91 -13.43 -3.75
CA GLY A 160 -8.33 -13.01 -5.03
C GLY A 160 -7.09 -12.12 -4.92
N VAL A 161 -6.33 -12.26 -3.84
CA VAL A 161 -5.07 -11.54 -3.60
C VAL A 161 -4.01 -12.06 -4.59
N PRO A 162 -3.42 -11.21 -5.45
CA PRO A 162 -2.32 -11.62 -6.31
C PRO A 162 -1.03 -11.87 -5.52
N ARG A 163 -0.11 -12.68 -6.07
CA ARG A 163 1.14 -13.01 -5.38
C ARG A 163 2.23 -11.96 -5.57
N GLN A 164 2.29 -11.31 -6.72
CA GLN A 164 3.36 -10.36 -7.06
C GLN A 164 2.98 -8.91 -6.74
N SER A 165 3.97 -8.07 -6.42
CA SER A 165 3.75 -6.67 -6.00
C SER A 165 3.10 -5.79 -7.08
N ASP A 166 3.46 -5.98 -8.35
CA ASP A 166 2.85 -5.32 -9.50
C ASP A 166 1.42 -5.79 -9.72
N GLU A 167 1.16 -7.08 -9.64
CA GLU A 167 -0.19 -7.60 -9.75
C GLU A 167 -1.09 -7.10 -8.60
N MET A 168 -0.57 -7.04 -7.37
CA MET A 168 -1.25 -6.46 -6.21
C MET A 168 -1.59 -4.98 -6.44
N CYS A 169 -0.65 -4.20 -6.97
CA CYS A 169 -0.94 -2.79 -7.29
C CYS A 169 -2.00 -2.67 -8.40
N GLY A 170 -1.92 -3.49 -9.45
CA GLY A 170 -2.96 -3.55 -10.48
C GLY A 170 -4.33 -3.97 -9.90
N TRP A 171 -4.34 -4.89 -8.94
CA TRP A 171 -5.56 -5.31 -8.23
C TRP A 171 -6.16 -4.17 -7.40
N VAL A 172 -5.33 -3.43 -6.66
CA VAL A 172 -5.76 -2.23 -5.91
C VAL A 172 -6.21 -1.12 -6.86
N GLN A 173 -5.55 -0.91 -8.01
CA GLN A 173 -5.99 0.06 -9.02
C GLN A 173 -7.39 -0.26 -9.58
N ARG A 174 -7.69 -1.55 -9.80
CA ARG A 174 -8.97 -1.98 -10.38
C ARG A 174 -10.11 -2.05 -9.38
N LYS A 175 -9.82 -2.45 -8.13
CA LYS A 175 -10.85 -2.81 -7.14
C LYS A 175 -10.80 -2.02 -5.84
N GLY A 176 -9.75 -1.23 -5.64
CA GLY A 176 -9.52 -0.45 -4.42
C GLY A 176 -9.56 1.06 -4.70
N ALA A 177 -9.31 1.84 -3.65
CA ALA A 177 -9.16 3.29 -3.75
C ALA A 177 -7.68 3.64 -3.95
N PHE A 178 -7.18 3.48 -5.17
CA PHE A 178 -5.78 3.78 -5.49
C PHE A 178 -5.53 5.28 -5.65
N VAL A 179 -4.43 5.77 -5.08
CA VAL A 179 -3.93 7.13 -5.19
C VAL A 179 -2.51 7.10 -5.76
N ARG A 180 -2.34 7.75 -6.91
CA ARG A 180 -1.05 7.95 -7.57
C ARG A 180 -0.31 9.13 -6.93
N THR A 181 0.97 8.94 -6.61
CA THR A 181 1.79 9.93 -5.87
C THR A 181 3.05 10.35 -6.62
N GLU A 182 2.95 10.47 -7.94
CA GLU A 182 4.10 10.78 -8.79
C GLU A 182 4.72 12.13 -8.44
N GLY A 183 6.05 12.17 -8.34
CA GLY A 183 6.78 13.39 -7.97
C GLY A 183 6.58 13.86 -6.52
N VAL A 184 5.91 13.10 -5.66
CA VAL A 184 5.85 13.43 -4.23
C VAL A 184 7.18 13.07 -3.57
N THR A 185 7.71 14.00 -2.77
CA THR A 185 8.97 13.83 -2.04
C THR A 185 8.83 13.99 -0.53
N ARG A 186 7.63 14.37 -0.05
CA ARG A 186 7.33 14.63 1.36
C ARG A 186 5.96 14.06 1.75
N LEU A 187 5.83 13.57 2.99
CA LEU A 187 4.61 12.91 3.46
C LEU A 187 3.48 13.90 3.80
N GLU A 188 3.81 15.18 3.92
CA GLU A 188 2.88 16.27 4.19
C GLU A 188 2.10 16.72 2.93
N ASP A 189 2.37 16.13 1.77
CA ASP A 189 1.63 16.39 0.54
C ASP A 189 0.15 15.94 0.69
N ASP A 190 -0.79 16.77 0.23
CA ASP A 190 -2.24 16.52 0.31
C ASP A 190 -2.66 15.18 -0.32
N ARG A 191 -1.86 14.64 -1.25
CA ARG A 191 -2.10 13.31 -1.80
C ARG A 191 -2.06 12.20 -0.76
N PHE A 192 -1.44 12.41 0.40
CA PHE A 192 -1.47 11.48 1.52
C PHE A 192 -2.63 11.72 2.51
N ALA A 193 -3.47 12.74 2.31
CA ALA A 193 -4.59 13.01 3.22
C ALA A 193 -5.59 11.85 3.34
N LYS A 194 -5.61 10.93 2.37
CA LYS A 194 -6.45 9.73 2.37
C LYS A 194 -5.71 8.45 2.77
N LEU A 195 -4.42 8.54 3.09
CA LEU A 195 -3.63 7.39 3.52
C LEU A 195 -4.11 6.95 4.90
N ALA A 196 -4.40 5.66 5.06
CA ALA A 196 -4.96 5.12 6.28
C ALA A 196 -4.42 3.72 6.60
N PRO A 197 -4.38 3.33 7.88
CA PRO A 197 -3.97 1.98 8.26
C PRO A 197 -4.71 0.91 7.46
N GLY A 198 -3.96 -0.11 7.00
CA GLY A 198 -4.47 -1.13 6.09
C GLY A 198 -4.27 -0.82 4.61
N ASP A 199 -3.85 0.39 4.21
CA ASP A 199 -3.52 0.66 2.81
C ASP A 199 -2.21 -0.05 2.40
N LEU A 200 -2.16 -0.56 1.17
CA LEU A 200 -0.94 -1.07 0.55
C LEU A 200 -0.16 0.09 -0.06
N LEU A 201 1.16 0.08 0.14
CA LEU A 201 2.11 1.08 -0.34
C LEU A 201 2.99 0.44 -1.41
N PHE A 202 3.23 1.15 -2.51
CA PHE A 202 3.94 0.61 -3.67
C PHE A 202 5.13 1.49 -4.06
N TRP A 203 6.26 0.86 -4.38
CA TRP A 203 7.44 1.53 -4.95
C TRP A 203 7.75 0.96 -6.33
N SER A 204 8.25 1.82 -7.20
CA SER A 204 8.74 1.45 -8.53
C SER A 204 10.22 1.72 -8.66
N ARG A 205 10.85 1.00 -9.59
CA ARG A 205 12.21 1.31 -10.04
C ARG A 205 12.13 2.38 -11.12
N LYS A 206 12.95 3.42 -11.01
CA LYS A 206 13.15 4.38 -12.10
C LYS A 206 13.89 3.68 -13.25
N GLY A 207 13.50 3.99 -14.49
CA GLY A 207 14.08 3.36 -15.68
C GLY A 207 13.14 2.40 -16.42
N GLY A 208 11.87 2.27 -16.00
CA GLY A 208 10.83 1.60 -16.77
C GLY A 208 10.29 0.32 -16.12
N VAL A 209 9.55 -0.43 -16.91
CA VAL A 209 8.90 -1.69 -16.48
C VAL A 209 9.88 -2.84 -16.70
N GLU A 210 10.12 -3.66 -15.67
CA GLU A 210 10.98 -4.85 -15.78
C GLU A 210 10.34 -5.91 -16.71
N PRO A 211 11.14 -6.72 -17.42
CA PRO A 211 10.61 -7.81 -18.24
C PRO A 211 9.65 -8.70 -17.45
N GLY A 212 8.48 -8.98 -18.04
CA GLY A 212 7.44 -9.81 -17.42
C GLY A 212 6.47 -9.05 -16.50
N ARG A 213 6.70 -7.75 -16.24
CA ARG A 213 5.74 -6.90 -15.51
C ARG A 213 4.91 -6.05 -16.47
N VAL A 214 3.71 -5.68 -16.04
CA VAL A 214 2.83 -4.74 -16.78
C VAL A 214 2.93 -3.31 -16.23
N ILE A 215 3.22 -3.18 -14.93
CA ILE A 215 3.41 -1.90 -14.26
C ILE A 215 4.78 -1.90 -13.54
N PRO A 216 5.44 -0.74 -13.37
CA PRO A 216 6.83 -0.67 -12.92
C PRO A 216 7.01 -0.92 -11.41
N VAL A 217 5.99 -1.45 -10.73
CA VAL A 217 6.01 -1.71 -9.29
C VAL A 217 6.89 -2.93 -9.00
N THR A 218 7.83 -2.76 -8.08
CA THR A 218 8.80 -3.79 -7.68
C THR A 218 8.72 -4.13 -6.20
N HIS A 219 8.07 -3.28 -5.40
CA HIS A 219 8.00 -3.46 -3.96
C HIS A 219 6.64 -3.06 -3.40
N VAL A 220 6.16 -3.80 -2.39
CA VAL A 220 4.91 -3.53 -1.68
C VAL A 220 5.11 -3.68 -0.17
N MET A 221 4.46 -2.81 0.59
CA MET A 221 4.40 -2.84 2.06
C MET A 221 2.97 -2.52 2.52
N LEU A 222 2.65 -2.82 3.77
CA LEU A 222 1.38 -2.50 4.42
C LEU A 222 1.56 -1.28 5.33
N TYR A 223 0.68 -0.28 5.23
CA TYR A 223 0.68 0.84 6.16
C TYR A 223 -0.01 0.48 7.48
N LEU A 224 0.68 0.67 8.60
CA LEU A 224 0.16 0.34 9.93
C LEU A 224 -0.45 1.55 10.66
N GLY A 225 -0.17 2.77 10.20
CA GLY A 225 -0.57 4.00 10.88
C GLY A 225 0.61 4.75 11.46
N ARG A 226 0.35 5.53 12.52
CA ARG A 226 1.38 6.28 13.24
C ARG A 226 1.69 5.67 14.59
N ARG A 227 2.97 5.69 14.96
CA ARG A 227 3.41 5.33 16.31
C ARG A 227 2.91 6.37 17.31
N ALA A 228 2.35 5.91 18.43
CA ALA A 228 1.76 6.78 19.45
C ALA A 228 2.79 7.66 20.17
N SER A 229 4.04 7.22 20.30
CA SER A 229 5.06 7.94 21.06
C SER A 229 5.57 9.21 20.37
N ASP A 230 5.63 9.25 19.04
CA ASP A 230 6.22 10.36 18.28
C ASP A 230 5.45 10.73 17.00
N GLY A 231 4.32 10.09 16.73
CA GLY A 231 3.49 10.35 15.57
C GLY A 231 4.09 9.90 14.25
N ARG A 232 5.27 9.24 14.24
CA ARG A 232 5.93 8.86 12.99
C ARG A 232 5.17 7.73 12.30
N PRO A 233 4.99 7.79 10.97
CA PRO A 233 4.30 6.74 10.23
C PRO A 233 5.15 5.47 10.14
N VAL A 234 4.50 4.31 10.30
CA VAL A 234 5.15 3.01 10.33
C VAL A 234 4.48 2.03 9.36
N ILE A 235 5.28 1.13 8.82
CA ILE A 235 4.87 0.17 7.80
C ILE A 235 5.36 -1.23 8.15
N TYR A 236 4.64 -2.23 7.64
CA TYR A 236 4.97 -3.65 7.74
C TYR A 236 5.36 -4.21 6.37
N GLY A 237 6.33 -5.12 6.37
CA GLY A 237 6.55 -6.06 5.28
C GLY A 237 7.93 -6.68 5.40
N SER A 238 8.54 -7.05 4.26
CA SER A 238 9.87 -7.66 4.24
C SER A 238 10.85 -6.85 3.39
N SER A 239 12.01 -6.53 3.94
CA SER A 239 13.09 -5.76 3.28
C SER A 239 14.46 -6.16 3.82
N ASP A 240 15.51 -5.95 3.03
CA ASP A 240 16.89 -6.33 3.34
C ASP A 240 17.80 -5.14 3.74
N GLY A 241 17.22 -4.07 4.30
CA GLY A 241 18.00 -2.89 4.73
C GLY A 241 17.22 -1.60 5.02
N ARG A 242 15.89 -1.64 5.10
CA ARG A 242 15.10 -0.50 5.61
C ARG A 242 15.36 -0.28 7.10
N SER A 243 15.07 0.93 7.57
CA SER A 243 15.35 1.33 8.95
C SER A 243 14.08 1.37 9.81
N TYR A 244 14.23 1.10 11.10
CA TYR A 244 13.22 1.35 12.13
C TYR A 244 13.90 2.00 13.33
N ALA A 245 13.41 3.16 13.77
CA ALA A 245 13.98 3.91 14.90
C ALA A 245 15.52 4.09 14.79
N GLY A 246 16.00 4.40 13.58
CA GLY A 246 17.42 4.61 13.29
C GLY A 246 18.25 3.34 13.09
N GLN A 247 17.71 2.15 13.35
CA GLN A 247 18.43 0.89 13.19
C GLN A 247 18.07 0.18 11.90
N LYS A 248 19.06 -0.45 11.24
CA LYS A 248 18.83 -1.28 10.06
C LYS A 248 18.13 -2.58 10.43
N ARG A 249 17.18 -2.97 9.58
CA ARG A 249 16.39 -4.19 9.72
C ARG A 249 16.42 -5.00 8.44
N CYS A 250 16.41 -6.32 8.61
CA CYS A 250 16.46 -7.30 7.56
C CYS A 250 15.41 -8.39 7.84
N GLY A 251 14.51 -8.59 6.88
CA GLY A 251 13.41 -9.55 6.94
C GLY A 251 12.05 -8.93 7.26
N VAL A 252 11.17 -9.77 7.79
CA VAL A 252 9.77 -9.44 8.05
C VAL A 252 9.69 -8.61 9.33
N SER A 253 9.47 -7.30 9.19
CA SER A 253 9.65 -6.34 10.26
C SER A 253 8.68 -5.16 10.13
N VAL A 254 8.59 -4.38 11.22
CA VAL A 254 8.14 -3.00 11.18
C VAL A 254 9.29 -2.10 10.72
N PHE A 255 8.98 -1.08 9.91
CA PHE A 255 9.92 -0.07 9.43
C PHE A 255 9.32 1.34 9.55
N ASP A 256 10.20 2.34 9.62
CA ASP A 256 9.80 3.74 9.48
C ASP A 256 9.30 3.96 8.04
N PHE A 257 8.11 4.56 7.87
CA PHE A 257 7.69 4.99 6.54
C PHE A 257 8.39 6.29 6.17
N SER A 258 9.20 6.22 5.13
CA SER A 258 9.85 7.37 4.51
C SER A 258 9.75 7.24 2.99
N LEU A 259 9.63 8.39 2.33
CA LEU A 259 9.67 8.45 0.89
C LEU A 259 11.14 8.39 0.41
N PRO A 260 11.39 7.84 -0.79
CA PRO A 260 12.68 8.01 -1.44
C PRO A 260 13.05 9.49 -1.54
N LYS A 261 14.35 9.78 -1.53
CA LYS A 261 14.82 11.15 -1.76
C LYS A 261 14.42 11.62 -3.15
N ALA A 262 14.20 12.92 -3.32
CA ALA A 262 13.78 13.51 -4.60
C ALA A 262 14.74 13.17 -5.75
N ASP A 263 16.03 13.13 -5.45
CA ASP A 263 17.15 12.88 -6.35
C ASP A 263 17.52 11.38 -6.45
N ASP A 264 16.79 10.47 -5.80
CA ASP A 264 17.08 9.04 -5.90
C ASP A 264 16.94 8.58 -7.35
N PRO A 265 18.02 8.11 -8.01
CA PRO A 265 17.97 7.77 -9.43
C PRO A 265 17.38 6.38 -9.69
N LYS A 266 17.10 5.59 -8.65
CA LYS A 266 16.76 4.17 -8.75
C LYS A 266 15.34 3.86 -8.31
N VAL A 267 14.81 4.56 -7.31
CA VAL A 267 13.53 4.22 -6.69
C VAL A 267 12.65 5.46 -6.59
N GLU A 268 11.36 5.26 -6.79
CA GLU A 268 10.34 6.27 -6.52
C GLU A 268 9.15 5.63 -5.78
N PHE A 269 8.38 6.46 -5.09
CA PHE A 269 7.14 6.02 -4.48
C PHE A 269 6.01 6.06 -5.52
N TYR A 270 5.47 4.89 -5.86
CA TYR A 270 4.51 4.72 -6.94
C TYR A 270 3.11 5.19 -6.52
N GLY A 271 2.70 4.87 -5.31
CA GLY A 271 1.37 5.21 -4.82
C GLY A 271 0.91 4.26 -3.73
N TYR A 272 -0.34 4.41 -3.33
CA TYR A 272 -0.95 3.58 -2.31
C TYR A 272 -2.42 3.34 -2.58
N GLY A 273 -3.02 2.38 -1.90
CA GLY A 273 -4.47 2.24 -1.91
C GLY A 273 -4.99 1.13 -1.02
N SER A 274 -6.29 1.18 -0.79
CA SER A 274 -6.96 0.27 0.14
C SER A 274 -7.06 -1.15 -0.41
N ILE A 275 -6.88 -2.14 0.47
CA ILE A 275 -7.04 -3.57 0.16
C ILE A 275 -8.50 -3.83 -0.24
N PRO A 276 -8.77 -4.29 -1.48
CA PRO A 276 -10.11 -4.67 -1.89
C PRO A 276 -10.74 -5.70 -0.96
N GLY A 277 -11.97 -5.45 -0.50
CA GLY A 277 -12.69 -6.31 0.42
C GLY A 277 -12.41 -6.07 1.91
N VAL A 278 -11.45 -5.22 2.26
CA VAL A 278 -11.19 -4.79 3.65
C VAL A 278 -11.79 -3.40 3.83
N VAL A 279 -12.93 -3.31 4.54
CA VAL A 279 -13.64 -2.04 4.76
C VAL A 279 -12.79 -1.13 5.63
N ARG A 280 -12.66 0.15 5.22
CA ARG A 280 -11.98 1.20 5.97
C ARG A 280 -12.96 2.04 6.78
N ALA A 281 -12.53 2.53 7.95
CA ALA A 281 -13.23 3.59 8.65
C ALA A 281 -12.98 4.86 7.84
N LEU A 282 -14.00 5.36 7.15
CA LEU A 282 -13.90 6.70 6.61
C LEU A 282 -13.62 7.64 7.78
N PRO A 283 -12.66 8.58 7.66
CA PRO A 283 -12.53 9.61 8.68
C PRO A 283 -13.91 10.28 8.82
N PRO A 284 -14.33 10.66 10.05
CA PRO A 284 -15.57 11.40 10.21
C PRO A 284 -15.50 12.59 9.27
N ARG A 285 -16.50 12.71 8.38
CA ARG A 285 -16.62 13.89 7.53
C ARG A 285 -16.67 15.06 8.49
N THR A 286 -15.64 15.89 8.50
CA THR A 286 -15.74 17.22 9.08
C THR A 286 -16.80 17.90 8.24
N SER A 287 -18.06 17.90 8.70
CA SER A 287 -19.11 18.65 8.04
C SER A 287 -18.62 20.08 8.03
N ALA A 288 -18.42 20.64 6.83
CA ALA A 288 -18.19 22.05 6.66
C ALA A 288 -19.22 22.81 7.52
N PRO A 289 -18.83 23.87 8.24
CA PRO A 289 -19.77 24.65 9.03
C PRO A 289 -20.93 25.06 8.13
N ALA A 290 -22.15 24.78 8.58
CA ALA A 290 -23.36 25.15 7.86
C ALA A 290 -23.27 26.65 7.47
N PRO A 291 -23.62 27.01 6.23
CA PRO A 291 -23.61 28.42 5.84
C PRO A 291 -24.49 29.20 6.81
N ALA A 292 -23.94 30.27 7.38
CA ALA A 292 -24.65 31.14 8.31
C ALA A 292 -25.99 31.57 7.70
N PRO A 293 -27.09 31.60 8.48
CA PRO A 293 -28.38 32.01 7.98
C PRO A 293 -28.27 33.43 7.42
N ALA A 294 -28.67 33.60 6.16
CA ALA A 294 -28.69 34.89 5.49
C ALA A 294 -29.61 35.83 6.30
N THR A 295 -29.02 36.89 6.85
CA THR A 295 -29.78 37.96 7.49
C THR A 295 -30.65 38.62 6.43
N ARG A 296 -31.95 38.36 6.52
CA ARG A 296 -32.98 39.01 5.71
C ARG A 296 -33.05 40.45 6.18
N GLY A 297 -32.34 41.34 5.48
CA GLY A 297 -32.45 42.78 5.70
C GLY A 297 -33.89 43.22 5.52
N VAL A 298 -34.50 43.66 6.62
CA VAL A 298 -35.72 44.45 6.61
C VAL A 298 -35.36 45.77 5.91
N ARG A 299 -36.07 46.09 4.84
CA ARG A 299 -36.04 47.44 4.26
C ARG A 299 -37.19 48.21 4.90
N ASP A 300 -36.83 49.29 5.59
CA ASP A 300 -37.74 50.39 5.90
C ASP A 300 -37.96 51.25 4.64
#